data_AF-A0A069AMI0-F1
#
_entry.id   AF-A0A069AMI0-F1
#
_cell.length_a   1.000
_cell.length_b   1.000
_cell.length_c   1.000
_cell.angle_alpha   90.00
_cell.angle_beta   90.00
_cell.angle_gamma   90.00
#
_symmetry.space_group_name_H-M   'P 1'
#
loop_
_entity.id
_entity.type
_entity.pdbx_description
1 polymer ?
#
loop_
_entity_poly.entity_id
_entity_poly.type
_entity_poly.pdbx_seq_one_letter_code
_entity_poly.pdbx_strand_id
1 'polypeptide(L)' 'MNINNVVVRILAERILSGGLNPLKNREFQLDDVTNTEYRKAVEDYIIKQSGVVEGAEPTV' A
#
# COMPACT_ATOMS: atom_id res chain seq x y z
N MET A 1 -11.27 11.07 9.18
CA MET A 1 -10.93 11.79 7.93
C MET A 1 -11.57 11.05 6.77
N ASN A 2 -12.09 11.72 5.74
CA ASN A 2 -12.63 11.00 4.56
C ASN A 2 -11.47 10.51 3.69
N ILE A 3 -11.33 9.17 3.58
CA ILE A 3 -10.35 8.53 2.72
C ILE A 3 -10.82 8.60 1.26
N ASN A 4 -9.95 9.08 0.37
CA ASN A 4 -10.19 9.00 -1.07
C ASN A 4 -9.68 7.66 -1.62
N ASN A 5 -10.60 6.76 -1.94
CA ASN A 5 -10.27 5.42 -2.46
C ASN A 5 -9.51 5.43 -3.80
N VAL A 6 -9.61 6.51 -4.60
CA VAL A 6 -8.81 6.65 -5.82
C VAL A 6 -7.32 6.83 -5.47
N VAL A 7 -7.03 7.65 -4.47
CA VAL A 7 -5.65 7.86 -3.99
C VAL A 7 -5.09 6.56 -3.40
N VAL A 8 -5.89 5.85 -2.59
CA VAL A 8 -5.51 4.54 -2.03
C VAL A 8 -5.15 3.56 -3.14
N ARG A 9 -6.01 3.43 -4.16
CA ARG A 9 -5.76 2.53 -5.29
C ARG A 9 -4.47 2.89 -6.03
N ILE A 10 -4.25 4.16 -6.36
CA ILE A 10 -3.04 4.61 -7.07
C ILE A 10 -1.78 4.28 -6.27
N LEU A 11 -1.79 4.54 -4.96
CA LEU A 11 -0.65 4.24 -4.09
C LEU A 11 -0.38 2.73 -4.03
N ALA A 12 -1.42 1.91 -3.83
CA ALA A 12 -1.29 0.47 -3.79
C ALA A 12 -0.78 -0.10 -5.12
N GLU A 13 -1.36 0.29 -6.26
CA GLU A 13 -0.92 -0.14 -7.59
C GLU A 13 0.54 0.25 -7.84
N ARG A 14 0.95 1.44 -7.40
CA ARG A 14 2.33 1.91 -7.56
C ARG A 14 3.32 1.13 -6.69
N ILE A 15 2.94 0.77 -5.48
CA ILE A 15 3.75 -0.09 -4.60
C ILE A 15 3.86 -1.50 -5.21
N LEU A 16 2.73 -2.08 -5.63
CA LEU A 16 2.67 -3.44 -6.20
C LEU A 16 3.42 -3.58 -7.53
N SER A 17 3.49 -2.50 -8.32
CA SER A 17 4.23 -2.48 -9.60
C SER A 17 5.70 -2.06 -9.48
N GLY A 18 6.21 -1.79 -8.28
CA GLY A 18 7.57 -1.24 -8.10
C GLY A 18 7.74 0.17 -8.70
N GLY A 19 6.65 0.93 -8.81
CA GLY A 19 6.66 2.24 -9.42
C GLY A 19 7.53 3.24 -8.66
N LEU A 20 8.27 4.09 -9.38
CA LEU A 20 9.19 5.07 -8.80
C LEU A 20 8.46 6.07 -7.90
N ASN A 21 8.97 6.28 -6.69
CA ASN A 21 8.70 7.46 -5.87
C ASN A 21 9.60 8.62 -6.35
N PRO A 22 9.06 9.62 -7.07
CA PRO A 22 9.87 10.69 -7.63
C PRO A 22 10.53 11.57 -6.57
N LEU A 23 10.00 11.59 -5.33
CA LEU A 23 10.56 12.38 -4.24
C LEU A 23 11.82 11.75 -3.65
N LYS A 24 11.92 10.42 -3.69
CA LYS A 24 13.01 9.66 -3.08
C LYS A 24 13.94 8.99 -4.09
N ASN A 25 13.60 9.05 -5.38
CA ASN A 25 14.33 8.41 -6.47
C ASN A 25 14.59 6.90 -6.22
N ARG A 26 13.60 6.22 -5.64
CA ARG A 26 13.55 4.77 -5.43
C ARG A 26 12.12 4.27 -5.57
N GLU A 27 11.89 2.96 -5.60
CA GLU A 27 10.54 2.39 -5.61
C GLU A 27 9.69 2.90 -4.44
N PHE A 28 8.39 3.06 -4.71
CA PHE A 28 7.41 3.48 -3.70
C PHE A 28 7.24 2.38 -2.66
N GLN A 29 7.35 2.73 -1.38
CA GLN A 29 7.18 1.81 -0.26
C GLN A 29 5.99 2.25 0.60
N LEU A 30 5.36 1.32 1.32
CA LEU A 30 4.24 1.63 2.21
C LEU A 30 4.60 2.69 3.26
N ASP A 31 5.84 2.66 3.76
CA ASP A 31 6.37 3.64 4.72
C ASP A 31 6.47 5.07 4.16
N ASP A 32 6.43 5.24 2.84
CA ASP A 32 6.38 6.55 2.21
C ASP A 32 5.02 7.24 2.38
N VAL A 33 3.97 6.50 2.74
CA VAL A 33 2.66 7.04 3.10
C VAL A 33 2.69 7.47 4.57
N THR A 34 2.85 8.76 4.84
CA THR A 34 3.01 9.29 6.22
C THR A 34 1.71 9.49 6.98
N ASN A 35 0.59 9.68 6.27
CA ASN A 35 -0.73 9.74 6.90
C ASN A 35 -1.17 8.33 7.32
N THR A 36 -1.36 8.12 8.62
CA THR A 36 -1.64 6.81 9.22
C THR A 36 -2.92 6.17 8.69
N GLU A 37 -3.98 6.95 8.48
CA GLU A 37 -5.26 6.46 7.97
C GLU A 37 -5.13 6.00 6.51
N TYR A 38 -4.38 6.75 5.70
CA TYR A 38 -4.08 6.35 4.33
C TYR A 38 -3.14 5.16 4.26
N ARG A 39 -2.15 5.08 5.15
CA ARG A 39 -1.23 3.93 5.20
C ARG A 39 -2.01 2.64 5.45
N LYS A 40 -2.88 2.64 6.47
CA LYS A 40 -3.73 1.49 6.76
C LYS A 40 -4.65 1.15 5.59
N ALA A 41 -5.31 2.15 4.98
CA ALA A 41 -6.19 1.88 3.85
C ALA A 41 -5.45 1.30 2.62
N VAL A 42 -4.19 1.72 2.39
CA VAL A 42 -3.33 1.16 1.33
C VAL A 42 -2.90 -0.26 1.65
N GLU A 43 -2.51 -0.52 2.90
CA GLU A 43 -2.18 -1.87 3.39
C GLU A 43 -3.36 -2.84 3.23
N ASP A 44 -4.55 -2.45 3.71
CA ASP A 44 -5.79 -3.23 3.58
C ASP A 44 -6.11 -3.52 2.10
N TYR A 45 -5.91 -2.55 1.22
CA TYR A 45 -6.11 -2.72 -0.22
C TYR A 45 -5.10 -3.73 -0.81
N ILE A 46 -3.82 -3.61 -0.45
CA ILE A 46 -2.76 -4.53 -0.90
C ILE A 46 -3.06 -5.96 -0.46
N ILE A 47 -3.39 -6.18 0.82
CA ILE A 47 -3.75 -7.51 1.35
C ILE A 47 -4.91 -8.11 0.57
N LYS A 48 -5.97 -7.31 0.36
CA LYS A 48 -7.14 -7.73 -0.43
C LYS A 48 -6.80 -8.13 -1.86
N GLN A 49 -5.88 -7.41 -2.51
CA GLN A 49 -5.47 -7.73 -3.89
C GLN A 49 -4.50 -8.91 -3.99
N SER A 50 -3.65 -9.11 -2.97
CA SER A 50 -2.71 -10.23 -2.92
C SER A 50 -3.38 -11.57 -2.59
N GLY A 51 -4.67 -11.57 -2.21
CA GLY A 51 -5.39 -12.78 -1.80
C GLY A 51 -4.88 -13.37 -0.48
N VAL A 52 -4.07 -12.62 0.27
CA VAL A 52 -3.59 -13.01 1.59
C VAL A 52 -4.77 -12.93 2.55
N VAL A 53 -5.16 -14.06 3.13
CA VAL A 53 -6.15 -14.10 4.21
C VAL A 53 -5.47 -13.64 5.50
N GLU A 54 -6.09 -12.68 6.21
CA GLU A 54 -5.66 -12.31 7.56
C GLU A 54 -5.65 -13.58 8.43
N GLY A 55 -4.45 -14.05 8.82
CA GLY A 55 -4.27 -15.28 9.60
C GLY A 55 -3.33 -16.33 9.00
N ALA A 56 -2.77 -16.12 7.81
CA ALA A 56 -1.69 -16.97 7.32
C ALA A 56 -0.41 -16.65 8.12
N GLU A 57 -0.04 -17.53 9.06
CA GLU A 57 1.28 -17.49 9.69
C GLU A 57 2.37 -17.55 8.61
N PRO A 58 3.47 -16.79 8.72
CA PRO A 58 4.57 -16.90 7.78
C PRO A 58 5.10 -18.33 7.85
N THR A 59 5.04 -19.05 6.74
CA THR A 59 5.60 -20.40 6.64
C THR A 59 7.12 -20.26 6.66
N VAL A 60 7.72 -20.67 7.77
CA VAL A 60 9.18 -20.73 8.00
C VAL A 60 9.83 -21.83 7.19
#